data_AF-A0A7J9F5V8-F1
#
_entry.id   AF-A0A7J9F5V8-F1
#
_cell.length_a   1.000
_cell.length_b   1.000
_cell.length_c   1.000
_cell.angle_alpha   90.00
_cell.angle_beta   90.00
_cell.angle_gamma   90.00
#
_symmetry.space_group_name_H-M   'P 1'
#
loop_
_entity.id
_entity.type
_entity.pdbx_description
1 polymer ?
#
loop_
_entity_poly.entity_id
_entity_poly.type
_entity_poly.pdbx_seq_one_letter_code
_entity_poly.pdbx_strand_id
1 'polypeptide(L)'
;MPFYFQDYKEMSIAYRPSHADATYDMKYGVRAVQGGGRSSARETIGRVASGAIAKKILKQLSGTEVLAYVSQVQQVLLPDGSVDHDTVTLDQIESNIVRCPNPEYAEKMIAAIDAVRIRGDSVGGVVTCIVRNAPRGLGSPVFDKLEAELAKAVMSVPASKGFELGSGFSGAFLTGSEHNDEFYTDEHGRIRTRTNRSGGIQGGISNGEIINMRVAFKPTPAISRKQHTVTREKKEIELLVHGRHDPCVAPRAVPVVEAMVALVLVDQLMAQYAQCNLFPINAELQEPLSLGFPNFEPAMI
;
A
#
# COMPACT_ATOMS: atom_id res chain seq x y z
N MET A 1 -32.99 -17.58 8.58
CA MET A 1 -32.54 -16.66 9.65
C MET A 1 -32.49 -15.26 9.06
N PRO A 2 -33.37 -14.32 9.45
CA PRO A 2 -33.38 -12.99 8.86
C PRO A 2 -32.17 -12.19 9.38
N PHE A 3 -31.35 -11.68 8.47
CA PHE A 3 -30.27 -10.75 8.76
C PHE A 3 -30.88 -9.47 9.38
N TYR A 4 -30.57 -9.21 10.65
CA TYR A 4 -31.14 -8.13 11.45
C TYR A 4 -30.86 -6.75 10.81
N PHE A 5 -31.93 -6.08 10.38
CA PHE A 5 -31.94 -4.70 9.84
C PHE A 5 -32.07 -3.62 10.93
N GLN A 6 -32.00 -3.98 12.22
CA GLN A 6 -32.33 -3.09 13.35
C GLN A 6 -31.20 -2.13 13.75
N ASP A 7 -29.93 -2.45 13.49
CA ASP A 7 -28.78 -1.66 13.96
C ASP A 7 -28.54 -0.35 13.18
N TYR A 8 -29.26 -0.11 12.08
CA TYR A 8 -29.01 1.04 11.19
C TYR A 8 -29.77 2.33 11.57
N LYS A 9 -30.71 2.28 12.52
CA LYS A 9 -31.60 3.43 12.78
C LYS A 9 -30.85 4.62 13.39
N GLU A 10 -30.00 4.41 14.40
CA GLU A 10 -29.20 5.48 15.01
C GLU A 10 -28.04 5.95 14.11
N MET A 11 -27.41 5.03 13.37
CA MET A 11 -26.40 5.38 12.38
C MET A 11 -26.96 6.22 11.22
N SER A 12 -28.27 6.13 10.95
CA SER A 12 -28.92 6.88 9.87
C SER A 12 -28.98 8.37 10.09
N ILE A 13 -29.04 8.79 11.36
CA ILE A 13 -29.21 10.19 11.76
C ILE A 13 -27.90 10.86 12.17
N ALA A 14 -26.92 10.09 12.67
CA ALA A 14 -25.64 10.60 13.15
C ALA A 14 -24.61 10.74 12.01
N TYR A 15 -23.66 11.68 12.13
CA TYR A 15 -22.38 11.57 11.42
C TYR A 15 -21.47 10.62 12.21
N ARG A 16 -20.93 9.55 11.63
CA ARG A 16 -20.00 8.69 12.36
C ARG A 16 -18.63 9.39 12.42
N PRO A 17 -18.02 9.53 13.61
CA PRO A 17 -16.71 10.16 13.72
C PRO A 17 -15.67 9.49 12.82
N SER A 18 -14.86 10.29 12.12
CA SER A 18 -13.77 9.82 11.25
C SER A 18 -14.21 8.94 10.06
N HIS A 19 -15.52 8.87 9.76
CA HIS A 19 -16.09 8.35 8.51
C HIS A 19 -16.39 9.50 7.52
N ALA A 20 -16.79 9.11 6.31
CA ALA A 20 -17.04 10.05 5.22
C ALA A 20 -18.42 10.74 5.28
N ASP A 21 -19.26 10.41 6.26
CA ASP A 21 -20.69 10.77 6.28
C ASP A 21 -20.92 12.29 6.10
N ALA A 22 -20.26 13.12 6.91
CA ALA A 22 -20.40 14.58 6.86
C ALA A 22 -19.82 15.15 5.56
N THR A 23 -18.65 14.67 5.16
CA THR A 23 -18.00 15.13 3.92
C THR A 23 -18.79 14.78 2.66
N TYR A 24 -19.53 13.66 2.67
CA TYR A 24 -20.41 13.29 1.56
C TYR A 24 -21.63 14.21 1.48
N ASP A 25 -22.29 14.51 2.61
CA ASP A 25 -23.38 15.48 2.62
C ASP A 25 -22.90 16.88 2.21
N MET A 26 -21.71 17.31 2.66
CA MET A 26 -21.13 18.60 2.26
C MET A 26 -20.81 18.66 0.76
N LYS A 27 -20.31 17.57 0.17
CA LYS A 27 -19.88 17.54 -1.24
C LYS A 27 -21.05 17.29 -2.21
N TYR A 28 -21.98 16.42 -1.83
CA TYR A 28 -23.01 15.89 -2.73
C TYR A 28 -24.44 16.15 -2.28
N GLY A 29 -24.66 16.66 -1.06
CA GLY A 29 -25.99 16.83 -0.47
C GLY A 29 -26.71 15.52 -0.10
N VAL A 30 -26.09 14.38 -0.40
CA VAL A 30 -26.62 13.03 -0.17
C VAL A 30 -25.51 12.07 0.25
N ARG A 31 -25.81 11.19 1.20
CA ARG A 31 -24.91 10.14 1.69
C ARG A 31 -25.59 8.78 1.71
N ALA A 32 -24.78 7.73 1.59
CA ALA A 32 -25.22 6.36 1.73
C ALA A 32 -25.22 5.93 3.21
N VAL A 33 -26.41 5.84 3.78
CA VAL A 33 -26.62 5.53 5.20
C VAL A 33 -26.26 4.08 5.58
N GLN A 34 -26.36 3.14 4.62
CA GLN A 34 -26.28 1.70 4.87
C GLN A 34 -24.84 1.15 4.87
N GLY A 35 -23.85 1.91 5.37
CA GLY A 35 -22.47 1.41 5.50
C GLY A 35 -21.44 2.09 4.58
N GLY A 36 -21.55 3.41 4.39
CA GLY A 36 -20.50 4.22 3.75
C GLY A 36 -20.49 4.20 2.22
N GLY A 37 -21.35 3.41 1.57
CA GLY A 37 -21.54 3.42 0.12
C GLY A 37 -20.23 3.27 -0.66
N ARG A 38 -19.97 4.19 -1.60
CA ARG A 38 -18.77 4.15 -2.46
C ARG A 38 -17.45 4.35 -1.71
N SER A 39 -17.47 4.95 -0.52
CA SER A 39 -16.28 5.10 0.33
C SER A 39 -15.95 3.84 1.16
N SER A 40 -16.80 2.82 1.11
CA SER A 40 -16.59 1.57 1.84
C SER A 40 -15.37 0.82 1.33
N ALA A 41 -14.64 0.17 2.25
CA ALA A 41 -13.57 -0.75 1.91
C ALA A 41 -14.03 -1.95 1.07
N ARG A 42 -15.34 -2.17 0.89
CA ARG A 42 -15.83 -3.18 -0.05
C ARG A 42 -15.32 -2.97 -1.48
N GLU A 43 -15.04 -1.74 -1.88
CA GLU A 43 -14.51 -1.42 -3.21
C GLU A 43 -13.12 -2.04 -3.47
N THR A 44 -12.32 -2.30 -2.42
CA THR A 44 -10.96 -2.83 -2.58
C THR A 44 -10.94 -4.25 -3.15
N ILE A 45 -12.07 -4.97 -3.15
CA ILE A 45 -12.18 -6.26 -3.84
C ILE A 45 -11.85 -6.15 -5.33
N GLY A 46 -12.28 -5.08 -5.98
CA GLY A 46 -11.99 -4.82 -7.39
C GLY A 46 -10.50 -4.54 -7.60
N ARG A 47 -9.88 -3.80 -6.67
CA ARG A 47 -8.44 -3.53 -6.69
C ARG A 47 -7.62 -4.81 -6.59
N VAL A 48 -7.94 -5.68 -5.62
CA VAL A 48 -7.23 -6.95 -5.40
C VAL A 48 -7.40 -7.90 -6.60
N ALA A 49 -8.60 -8.01 -7.15
CA ALA A 49 -8.86 -8.83 -8.33
C ALA A 49 -8.02 -8.38 -9.54
N SER A 50 -8.01 -7.08 -9.85
CA SER A 50 -7.18 -6.53 -10.94
C SER A 50 -5.68 -6.62 -10.63
N GLY A 51 -5.30 -6.42 -9.36
CA GLY A 51 -3.92 -6.54 -8.89
C GLY A 51 -3.35 -7.94 -9.07
N ALA A 52 -4.16 -8.99 -8.95
CA ALA A 52 -3.73 -10.37 -9.23
C ALA A 52 -3.31 -10.55 -10.69
N ILE A 53 -4.04 -9.94 -11.63
CA ILE A 53 -3.68 -9.92 -13.05
C ILE A 53 -2.40 -9.12 -13.26
N ALA A 54 -2.28 -7.95 -12.64
CA ALA A 54 -1.09 -7.11 -12.73
C ALA A 54 0.17 -7.82 -12.22
N LYS A 55 0.09 -8.47 -11.05
CA LYS A 55 1.19 -9.30 -10.51
C LYS A 55 1.59 -10.42 -11.48
N LYS A 56 0.62 -11.08 -12.13
CA LYS A 56 0.91 -12.12 -13.11
C LYS A 56 1.68 -11.57 -14.32
N ILE A 57 1.25 -10.43 -14.86
CA ILE A 57 1.95 -9.75 -15.97
C ILE A 57 3.38 -9.43 -15.57
N LEU A 58 3.58 -8.76 -14.44
CA LEU A 58 4.91 -8.36 -13.95
C LEU A 58 5.81 -9.57 -13.68
N LYS A 59 5.27 -10.66 -13.12
CA LYS A 59 6.02 -11.90 -12.89
C LYS A 59 6.47 -12.55 -14.20
N GLN A 60 5.63 -12.56 -15.22
CA GLN A 60 5.96 -13.14 -16.53
C GLN A 60 7.00 -12.33 -17.30
N LEU A 61 6.99 -11.00 -17.15
CA LEU A 61 7.86 -10.10 -17.92
C LEU A 61 9.26 -9.95 -17.31
N SER A 62 9.32 -9.70 -16.01
CA SER A 62 10.57 -9.33 -15.33
C SER A 62 10.85 -10.16 -14.08
N GLY A 63 10.06 -11.20 -13.84
CA GLY A 63 10.18 -11.97 -12.60
C GLY A 63 9.84 -11.16 -11.34
N THR A 64 9.18 -10.01 -11.51
CA THR A 64 8.88 -9.06 -10.43
C THR A 64 8.00 -9.69 -9.37
N GLU A 65 8.34 -9.42 -8.10
CA GLU A 65 7.59 -9.89 -6.94
C GLU A 65 7.17 -8.70 -6.10
N VAL A 66 5.86 -8.54 -5.91
CA VAL A 66 5.29 -7.52 -5.03
C VAL A 66 4.78 -8.22 -3.77
N LEU A 67 5.49 -7.99 -2.66
CA LEU A 67 5.22 -8.60 -1.35
C LEU A 67 5.00 -7.48 -0.33
N ALA A 68 4.00 -7.61 0.52
CA ALA A 68 3.80 -6.70 1.63
C ALA A 68 3.50 -7.44 2.93
N TYR A 69 3.81 -6.82 4.05
CA TYR A 69 3.61 -7.38 5.38
C TYR A 69 3.37 -6.28 6.40
N VAL A 70 2.76 -6.64 7.54
CA VAL A 70 2.58 -5.71 8.65
C VAL A 70 3.89 -5.57 9.40
N SER A 71 4.43 -4.34 9.44
CA SER A 71 5.67 -4.00 10.12
C SER A 71 5.49 -3.27 11.44
N GLN A 72 4.29 -2.76 11.69
CA GLN A 72 3.94 -2.14 12.96
C GLN A 72 2.47 -2.34 13.29
N VAL A 73 2.18 -2.61 14.56
CA VAL A 73 0.85 -2.42 15.14
C VAL A 73 0.96 -1.63 16.43
N GLN A 74 0.27 -0.50 16.50
CA GLN A 74 0.33 0.40 17.66
C GLN A 74 1.80 0.74 18.04
N GLN A 75 2.27 0.29 19.22
CA GLN A 75 3.63 0.50 19.73
C GLN A 75 4.57 -0.69 19.45
N VAL A 76 4.08 -1.77 18.83
CA VAL A 76 4.87 -2.94 18.47
C VAL A 76 5.41 -2.73 17.07
N LEU A 77 6.66 -2.28 16.97
CA LEU A 77 7.38 -1.98 15.72
C LEU A 77 8.42 -3.07 15.44
N LEU A 78 8.47 -3.58 14.22
CA LEU A 78 9.58 -4.40 13.75
C LEU A 78 10.87 -3.57 13.74
N PRO A 79 11.96 -4.04 14.36
CA PRO A 79 13.26 -3.41 14.23
C PRO A 79 13.70 -3.38 12.76
N ASP A 80 14.37 -2.31 12.35
CA ASP A 80 14.96 -2.22 11.02
C ASP A 80 15.95 -3.38 10.80
N GLY A 81 15.90 -4.00 9.62
CA GLY A 81 16.72 -5.17 9.28
C GLY A 81 16.25 -6.50 9.89
N SER A 82 15.17 -6.53 10.67
CA SER A 82 14.63 -7.79 11.22
C SER A 82 13.96 -8.70 10.18
N VAL A 83 13.68 -8.16 8.99
CA VAL A 83 13.16 -8.89 7.83
C VAL A 83 14.12 -8.66 6.68
N ASP A 84 14.70 -9.74 6.18
CA ASP A 84 15.53 -9.68 4.99
C ASP A 84 14.64 -9.53 3.74
N HIS A 85 14.75 -8.38 3.09
CA HIS A 85 13.97 -8.03 1.93
C HIS A 85 14.34 -8.83 0.69
N ASP A 86 15.51 -9.47 0.63
CA ASP A 86 15.89 -10.32 -0.50
C ASP A 86 15.30 -11.73 -0.38
N THR A 87 15.08 -12.22 0.85
CA THR A 87 14.72 -13.63 1.09
C THR A 87 13.33 -13.86 1.68
N VAL A 88 12.65 -12.84 2.23
CA VAL A 88 11.28 -13.01 2.77
C VAL A 88 10.33 -13.62 1.73
N THR A 89 9.51 -14.57 2.17
CA THR A 89 8.60 -15.35 1.31
C THR A 89 7.13 -15.04 1.60
N LEU A 90 6.26 -15.32 0.64
CA LEU A 90 4.81 -15.22 0.84
C LEU A 90 4.32 -16.16 1.95
N ASP A 91 4.88 -17.37 2.05
CA ASP A 91 4.48 -18.34 3.07
C ASP A 91 4.79 -17.84 4.49
N GLN A 92 5.93 -17.18 4.69
CA GLN A 92 6.24 -16.54 5.98
C GLN A 92 5.24 -15.42 6.30
N ILE A 93 4.88 -14.61 5.31
CA ILE A 93 3.90 -13.53 5.47
C ILE A 93 2.52 -14.09 5.79
N GLU A 94 2.06 -15.14 5.09
CA GLU A 94 0.72 -15.72 5.27
C GLU A 94 0.63 -16.71 6.45
N SER A 95 1.74 -17.01 7.12
CA SER A 95 1.81 -17.99 8.22
C SER A 95 0.96 -17.63 9.45
N ASN A 96 0.52 -16.38 9.58
CA ASN A 96 -0.20 -15.88 10.75
C ASN A 96 -1.23 -14.80 10.41
N ILE A 97 -2.17 -14.56 11.33
CA ILE A 97 -3.33 -13.69 11.11
C ILE A 97 -2.99 -12.20 10.95
N VAL A 98 -1.84 -11.75 11.47
CA VAL A 98 -1.40 -10.34 11.36
C VAL A 98 -0.51 -10.10 10.15
N ARG A 99 -0.13 -11.15 9.44
CA ARG A 99 0.73 -11.10 8.25
C ARG A 99 2.08 -10.43 8.50
N CYS A 100 2.72 -10.79 9.60
CA CYS A 100 4.07 -10.37 9.95
C CYS A 100 5.03 -11.55 9.78
N PRO A 101 6.11 -11.45 8.98
CA PRO A 101 7.01 -12.59 8.70
C PRO A 101 7.92 -12.94 9.89
N ASN A 102 8.06 -12.05 10.88
CA ASN A 102 8.79 -12.34 12.11
C ASN A 102 7.82 -12.93 13.16
N PRO A 103 7.98 -14.20 13.56
CA PRO A 103 7.00 -14.89 14.42
C PRO A 103 6.91 -14.28 15.82
N GLU A 104 8.03 -13.86 16.41
CA GLU A 104 8.04 -13.23 17.75
C GLU A 104 7.24 -11.92 17.74
N TYR A 105 7.43 -11.09 16.72
CA TYR A 105 6.70 -9.84 16.60
C TYR A 105 5.26 -10.05 16.14
N ALA A 106 4.98 -11.10 15.36
CA ALA A 106 3.61 -11.48 15.03
C ALA A 106 2.80 -11.77 16.29
N GLU A 107 3.33 -12.55 17.24
CA GLU A 107 2.68 -12.83 18.52
C GLU A 107 2.45 -11.55 19.35
N LYS A 108 3.45 -10.67 19.45
CA LYS A 108 3.32 -9.37 20.14
C LYS A 108 2.25 -8.48 19.49
N MET A 109 2.20 -8.43 18.16
CA MET A 109 1.18 -7.66 17.43
C MET A 109 -0.22 -8.24 17.63
N ILE A 110 -0.38 -9.58 17.60
CA ILE A 110 -1.64 -10.26 17.88
C ILE A 110 -2.12 -9.90 19.29
N ALA A 111 -1.24 -9.99 20.30
CA ALA A 111 -1.57 -9.65 21.67
C ALA A 111 -1.99 -8.18 21.83
N ALA A 112 -1.30 -7.25 21.15
CA ALA A 112 -1.64 -5.83 21.17
C ALA A 112 -3.03 -5.55 20.54
N ILE A 113 -3.35 -6.20 19.41
CA ILE A 113 -4.66 -6.10 18.77
C ILE A 113 -5.75 -6.65 19.69
N ASP A 114 -5.52 -7.81 20.31
CA ASP A 114 -6.51 -8.45 21.17
C ASP A 114 -6.79 -7.62 22.43
N ALA A 115 -5.75 -7.07 23.07
CA ALA A 115 -5.90 -6.20 24.23
C ALA A 115 -6.81 -4.99 23.94
N VAL A 116 -6.70 -4.40 22.74
CA VAL A 116 -7.54 -3.26 22.34
C VAL A 116 -8.94 -3.70 21.90
N ARG A 117 -9.06 -4.88 21.26
CA ARG A 117 -10.34 -5.51 20.91
C ARG A 117 -11.21 -5.76 22.14
N ILE A 118 -10.64 -6.34 23.22
CA ILE A 118 -11.37 -6.70 24.44
C ILE A 118 -12.02 -5.48 25.10
N ARG A 119 -11.35 -4.31 25.06
CA ARG A 119 -11.88 -3.04 25.58
C ARG A 119 -12.78 -2.29 24.59
N GLY A 120 -13.18 -2.93 23.49
CA GLY A 120 -14.10 -2.39 22.50
C GLY A 120 -13.55 -1.25 21.64
N ASP A 121 -12.23 -1.22 21.43
CA ASP A 121 -11.50 -0.12 20.77
C ASP A 121 -10.73 -0.66 19.54
N SER A 122 -9.96 0.18 18.85
CA SER A 122 -9.16 -0.22 17.68
C SER A 122 -7.75 0.40 17.66
N VAL A 123 -6.86 -0.17 16.85
CA VAL A 123 -5.48 0.31 16.64
C VAL A 123 -5.15 0.44 15.16
N GLY A 124 -4.23 1.37 14.87
CA GLY A 124 -3.60 1.50 13.57
C GLY A 124 -2.40 0.59 13.40
N GLY A 125 -1.75 0.69 12.25
CA GLY A 125 -0.53 -0.05 11.95
C GLY A 125 0.15 0.45 10.69
N VAL A 126 1.30 -0.14 10.39
CA VAL A 126 2.10 0.15 9.19
C VAL A 126 2.26 -1.12 8.39
N VAL A 127 2.07 -1.01 7.08
CA VAL A 127 2.35 -2.07 6.11
C VAL A 127 3.62 -1.68 5.37
N THR A 128 4.64 -2.54 5.40
CA THR A 128 5.80 -2.44 4.51
C THR A 128 5.47 -3.20 3.22
N CYS A 129 5.76 -2.60 2.08
CA CYS A 129 5.66 -3.25 0.77
C CYS A 129 7.01 -3.18 0.07
N ILE A 130 7.46 -4.33 -0.44
CA ILE A 130 8.68 -4.46 -1.22
C ILE A 130 8.36 -4.94 -2.64
N VAL A 131 9.14 -4.47 -3.60
CA VAL A 131 9.11 -4.93 -4.99
C VAL A 131 10.49 -5.40 -5.38
N ARG A 132 10.64 -6.70 -5.58
CA ARG A 132 11.88 -7.29 -6.13
C ARG A 132 11.80 -7.32 -7.65
N ASN A 133 12.96 -7.21 -8.30
CA ASN A 133 13.09 -7.26 -9.75
C ASN A 133 12.12 -6.29 -10.45
N ALA A 134 11.96 -5.08 -9.90
CA ALA A 134 11.23 -4.03 -10.62
C ALA A 134 11.99 -3.72 -11.92
N PRO A 135 11.31 -3.62 -13.08
CA PRO A 135 11.97 -3.20 -14.31
C PRO A 135 12.68 -1.86 -14.10
N ARG A 136 13.88 -1.72 -14.64
CA ARG A 136 14.68 -0.49 -14.50
C ARG A 136 14.11 0.56 -15.45
N GLY A 137 14.17 1.83 -15.04
CA GLY A 137 13.70 2.93 -15.89
C GLY A 137 12.20 3.23 -15.84
N LEU A 138 11.40 2.54 -15.02
CA LEU A 138 9.97 2.88 -14.87
C LEU A 138 9.78 4.21 -14.13
N GLY A 139 8.85 5.02 -14.61
CA GLY A 139 8.49 6.30 -14.03
C GLY A 139 8.66 7.46 -14.99
N SER A 140 8.45 8.67 -14.48
CA SER A 140 8.65 9.92 -15.23
C SER A 140 9.45 10.92 -14.39
N PRO A 141 10.18 11.88 -15.01
CA PRO A 141 11.06 12.77 -14.27
C PRO A 141 10.36 13.94 -13.55
N VAL A 142 9.09 14.23 -13.86
CA VAL A 142 8.42 15.49 -13.41
C VAL A 142 7.11 15.24 -12.67
N PHE A 143 5.98 15.07 -13.38
CA PHE A 143 4.65 15.03 -12.77
C PHE A 143 4.24 13.62 -12.35
N ASP A 144 4.48 12.64 -13.22
CA ASP A 144 4.12 11.24 -13.00
C ASP A 144 5.32 10.43 -12.47
N LYS A 145 6.06 11.02 -11.53
CA LYS A 145 7.17 10.32 -10.84
C LYS A 145 6.66 9.02 -10.24
N LEU A 146 7.44 7.95 -10.34
CA LEU A 146 7.01 6.64 -9.89
C LEU A 146 6.60 6.64 -8.42
N GLU A 147 7.37 7.29 -7.54
CA GLU A 147 7.05 7.42 -6.13
C GLU A 147 5.77 8.23 -5.87
N ALA A 148 5.46 9.21 -6.74
CA ALA A 148 4.25 10.01 -6.63
C ALA A 148 2.99 9.21 -7.03
N GLU A 149 3.08 8.43 -8.10
CA GLU A 149 1.97 7.54 -8.51
C GLU A 149 1.78 6.39 -7.52
N LEU A 150 2.85 5.81 -6.98
CA LEU A 150 2.78 4.84 -5.89
C LEU A 150 2.13 5.45 -4.65
N ALA A 151 2.54 6.65 -4.23
CA ALA A 151 1.95 7.36 -3.10
C ALA A 151 0.45 7.60 -3.32
N LYS A 152 0.06 8.14 -4.46
CA LYS A 152 -1.35 8.37 -4.84
C LYS A 152 -2.17 7.08 -4.79
N ALA A 153 -1.63 5.99 -5.34
CA ALA A 153 -2.30 4.70 -5.37
C ALA A 153 -2.54 4.14 -3.95
N VAL A 154 -1.52 4.09 -3.10
CA VAL A 154 -1.68 3.53 -1.74
C VAL A 154 -2.40 4.49 -0.80
N MET A 155 -2.27 5.80 -0.98
CA MET A 155 -3.01 6.82 -0.21
C MET A 155 -4.50 6.89 -0.56
N SER A 156 -4.90 6.29 -1.68
CA SER A 156 -6.31 6.11 -2.04
C SER A 156 -6.98 4.91 -1.36
N VAL A 157 -6.21 4.11 -0.60
CA VAL A 157 -6.74 2.96 0.14
C VAL A 157 -7.47 3.46 1.40
N PRO A 158 -8.64 2.90 1.76
CA PRO A 158 -9.32 3.31 2.98
C PRO A 158 -8.44 3.21 4.22
N ALA A 159 -8.55 4.22 5.10
CA ALA A 159 -7.79 4.39 6.33
C ALA A 159 -6.28 4.69 6.19
N SER A 160 -5.70 4.74 4.99
CA SER A 160 -4.31 5.20 4.81
C SER A 160 -4.16 6.67 5.22
N LYS A 161 -3.02 7.01 5.83
CA LYS A 161 -2.70 8.35 6.34
C LYS A 161 -1.24 8.79 6.17
N GLY A 162 -0.36 7.88 5.77
CA GLY A 162 1.04 8.22 5.52
C GLY A 162 1.64 7.28 4.49
N PHE A 163 2.62 7.80 3.76
CA PHE A 163 3.42 7.08 2.78
C PHE A 163 4.89 7.48 2.96
N GLU A 164 5.76 6.50 2.94
CA GLU A 164 7.21 6.67 2.94
C GLU A 164 7.83 5.78 1.88
N LEU A 165 8.92 6.24 1.27
CA LEU A 165 9.74 5.47 0.35
C LEU A 165 11.19 5.44 0.86
N GLY A 166 11.84 4.27 0.81
CA GLY A 166 13.22 4.09 1.22
C GLY A 166 13.42 4.46 2.69
N SER A 167 14.34 5.40 2.94
CA SER A 167 14.55 5.98 4.27
C SER A 167 13.34 6.76 4.78
N GLY A 168 12.44 7.22 3.91
CA GLY A 168 11.25 7.97 4.31
C GLY A 168 11.61 9.22 5.13
N PHE A 169 10.86 9.47 6.19
CA PHE A 169 11.13 10.60 7.09
C PHE A 169 12.44 10.44 7.86
N SER A 170 12.97 9.22 8.07
CA SER A 170 14.25 9.07 8.78
C SER A 170 15.44 9.63 7.99
N GLY A 171 15.32 9.70 6.67
CA GLY A 171 16.32 10.34 5.80
C GLY A 171 16.50 11.84 6.06
N ALA A 172 15.48 12.52 6.62
CA ALA A 172 15.56 13.95 6.94
C ALA A 172 16.55 14.28 8.08
N PHE A 173 16.98 13.27 8.84
CA PHE A 173 17.98 13.43 9.90
C PHE A 173 19.43 13.20 9.42
N LEU A 174 19.62 12.84 8.15
CA LEU A 174 20.92 12.50 7.59
C LEU A 174 21.50 13.65 6.77
N THR A 175 22.82 13.78 6.78
CA THR A 175 23.57 14.59 5.80
C THR A 175 23.62 13.91 4.44
N GLY A 176 23.94 14.64 3.38
CA GLY A 176 24.07 14.07 2.03
C GLY A 176 25.09 12.92 1.97
N SER A 177 26.23 13.04 2.64
CA SER A 177 27.24 11.96 2.71
C SER A 177 26.76 10.72 3.43
N GLU A 178 25.83 10.86 4.39
CA GLU A 178 25.23 9.73 5.10
C GLU A 178 24.06 9.12 4.33
N HIS A 179 23.36 9.91 3.52
CA HIS A 179 22.18 9.45 2.77
C HIS A 179 22.52 8.83 1.42
N ASN A 180 23.49 9.40 0.70
CA ASN A 180 23.78 9.03 -0.68
C ASN A 180 23.99 7.51 -0.86
N ASP A 181 23.31 6.96 -1.86
CA ASP A 181 23.45 5.58 -2.28
C ASP A 181 24.59 5.49 -3.32
N GLU A 182 25.80 5.14 -2.88
CA GLU A 182 26.97 5.06 -3.77
C GLU A 182 26.81 3.98 -4.84
N PHE A 183 27.12 4.33 -6.09
CA PHE A 183 27.06 3.40 -7.20
C PHE A 183 28.28 2.48 -7.27
N TYR A 184 28.07 1.25 -7.74
CA TYR A 184 29.11 0.31 -8.10
C TYR A 184 28.68 -0.61 -9.23
N THR A 185 29.61 -1.35 -9.80
CA THR A 185 29.32 -2.40 -10.79
C THR A 185 29.38 -3.77 -10.13
N ASP A 186 28.32 -4.56 -10.25
CA ASP A 186 28.29 -5.94 -9.75
C ASP A 186 29.11 -6.90 -10.63
N GLU A 187 29.24 -8.15 -10.20
CA GLU A 187 29.97 -9.21 -10.92
C GLU A 187 29.39 -9.54 -12.31
N HIS A 188 28.17 -9.10 -12.58
CA HIS A 188 27.49 -9.26 -13.87
C HIS A 188 27.56 -7.99 -14.74
N GLY A 189 28.33 -6.98 -14.33
CA GLY A 189 28.49 -5.73 -15.08
C GLY A 189 27.34 -4.73 -14.89
N ARG A 190 26.41 -4.98 -13.97
CA ARG A 190 25.26 -4.07 -13.75
C ARG A 190 25.62 -2.99 -12.76
N ILE A 191 25.22 -1.75 -13.05
CA ILE A 191 25.29 -0.66 -12.08
C ILE A 191 24.32 -0.96 -10.94
N ARG A 192 24.72 -0.85 -9.68
CA ARG A 192 23.95 -1.12 -8.47
C ARG A 192 24.29 -0.06 -7.42
N THR A 193 23.55 0.00 -6.32
CA THR A 193 23.89 0.88 -5.19
C THR A 193 24.28 0.12 -3.94
N ARG A 194 25.28 0.63 -3.19
CA ARG A 194 25.81 0.01 -1.96
C ARG A 194 24.78 -0.04 -0.83
N THR A 195 23.90 0.95 -0.81
CA THR A 195 22.76 1.07 0.09
C THR A 195 21.52 1.35 -0.73
N ASN A 196 20.34 1.26 -0.11
CA ASN A 196 19.07 1.51 -0.77
C ASN A 196 18.19 2.49 0.01
N ARG A 197 18.77 3.64 0.40
CA ARG A 197 18.06 4.69 1.14
C ARG A 197 17.07 5.45 0.26
N SER A 198 17.33 5.50 -1.05
CA SER A 198 16.38 5.94 -2.08
C SER A 198 15.16 5.02 -2.22
N GLY A 199 15.24 3.78 -1.76
CA GLY A 199 14.12 2.83 -1.80
C GLY A 199 13.76 2.41 -3.22
N GLY A 200 14.77 2.17 -4.07
CA GLY A 200 14.62 1.65 -5.42
C GLY A 200 14.22 2.68 -6.48
N ILE A 201 14.06 3.96 -6.11
CA ILE A 201 13.61 5.02 -7.02
C ILE A 201 14.48 6.27 -6.84
N GLN A 202 15.06 6.76 -7.93
CA GLN A 202 15.88 7.97 -7.95
C GLN A 202 15.39 8.89 -9.07
N GLY A 203 15.17 10.17 -8.76
CA GLY A 203 14.73 11.15 -9.76
C GLY A 203 13.36 10.86 -10.39
N GLY A 204 12.48 10.11 -9.72
CA GLY A 204 11.20 9.71 -10.31
C GLY A 204 11.21 8.34 -11.00
N ILE A 205 12.37 7.68 -11.07
CA ILE A 205 12.62 6.55 -11.95
C ILE A 205 13.19 5.37 -11.15
N SER A 206 12.69 4.15 -11.39
CA SER A 206 13.18 2.95 -10.74
C SER A 206 14.63 2.63 -11.15
N ASN A 207 15.53 2.47 -10.17
CA ASN A 207 16.96 2.25 -10.42
C ASN A 207 17.36 0.75 -10.48
N GLY A 208 16.42 -0.16 -10.20
CA GLY A 208 16.61 -1.61 -10.23
C GLY A 208 16.95 -2.24 -8.89
N GLU A 209 17.16 -1.45 -7.84
CA GLU A 209 17.15 -1.97 -6.47
C GLU A 209 15.71 -2.29 -6.02
N ILE A 210 15.58 -2.98 -4.88
CA ILE A 210 14.27 -3.28 -4.29
C ILE A 210 13.53 -1.98 -4.03
N ILE A 211 12.33 -1.83 -4.59
CA ILE A 211 11.46 -0.72 -4.20
C ILE A 211 10.93 -1.03 -2.82
N ASN A 212 11.20 -0.17 -1.84
CA ASN A 212 10.80 -0.37 -0.45
C ASN A 212 9.96 0.82 0.03
N MET A 213 8.72 0.57 0.43
CA MET A 213 7.81 1.61 0.89
C MET A 213 7.03 1.21 2.13
N ARG A 214 6.58 2.19 2.92
CA ARG A 214 5.74 2.00 4.09
C ARG A 214 4.45 2.80 3.97
N VAL A 215 3.34 2.19 4.38
CA VAL A 215 2.00 2.79 4.34
C VAL A 215 1.38 2.74 5.73
N ALA A 216 1.09 3.90 6.29
CA ALA A 216 0.49 4.02 7.62
C ALA A 216 -1.04 4.01 7.53
N PHE A 217 -1.70 3.21 8.36
CA PHE A 217 -3.14 3.10 8.48
C PHE A 217 -3.60 3.57 9.86
N LYS A 218 -4.59 4.47 9.90
CA LYS A 218 -5.21 4.91 11.15
C LYS A 218 -6.04 3.78 11.80
N PRO A 219 -6.33 3.87 13.10
CA PRO A 219 -7.30 2.98 13.75
C PRO A 219 -8.68 2.99 13.07
N THR A 220 -9.37 1.85 13.13
CA THR A 220 -10.75 1.71 12.62
C THR A 220 -11.68 2.65 13.37
N PRO A 221 -12.41 3.56 12.68
CA PRO A 221 -13.27 4.53 13.37
C PRO A 221 -14.48 3.92 14.10
N ALA A 222 -15.01 2.82 13.58
CA ALA A 222 -16.15 2.12 14.17
C ALA A 222 -15.65 1.26 15.34
N ILE A 223 -15.93 1.71 16.57
CA ILE A 223 -15.54 1.08 17.84
C ILE A 223 -16.77 0.87 18.72
N SER A 224 -16.72 -0.13 19.61
CA SER A 224 -17.82 -0.49 20.53
C SER A 224 -17.84 0.39 21.80
N ARG A 225 -17.44 1.66 21.65
CA ARG A 225 -17.46 2.68 22.71
C ARG A 225 -18.34 3.82 22.25
N LYS A 226 -18.98 4.50 23.23
CA LYS A 226 -19.73 5.72 22.97
C LYS A 226 -18.81 6.79 22.40
N GLN A 227 -19.28 7.48 21.38
CA GLN A 227 -18.58 8.59 20.75
C GLN A 227 -19.51 9.80 20.64
N HIS A 228 -19.01 10.98 20.97
CA HIS A 228 -19.74 12.23 20.75
C HIS A 228 -19.71 12.61 19.28
N THR A 229 -20.85 13.02 18.75
CA THR A 229 -20.99 13.48 17.37
C THR A 229 -22.21 14.40 17.20
N VAL A 230 -22.50 14.80 15.97
CA VAL A 230 -23.67 15.61 15.63
C VAL A 230 -24.53 14.94 14.56
N THR A 231 -25.83 15.27 14.54
CA THR A 231 -26.74 14.88 13.46
C THR A 231 -26.63 15.83 12.26
N ARG A 232 -27.35 15.52 11.18
CA ARG A 232 -27.46 16.41 10.01
C ARG A 232 -28.02 17.80 10.37
N GLU A 233 -28.89 17.88 11.37
CA GLU A 233 -29.48 19.10 11.92
C GLU A 233 -28.55 19.83 12.90
N LYS A 234 -27.29 19.40 13.03
CA LYS A 234 -26.27 19.96 13.92
C LYS A 234 -26.60 19.82 15.42
N LYS A 235 -27.42 18.83 15.79
CA LYS A 235 -27.70 18.51 17.20
C LYS A 235 -26.64 17.55 17.73
N GLU A 236 -26.09 17.84 18.91
CA GLU A 236 -25.16 16.95 19.61
C GLU A 236 -25.86 15.69 20.09
N ILE A 237 -25.21 14.54 19.87
CA ILE A 237 -25.68 13.21 20.28
C ILE A 237 -24.49 12.31 20.66
N GLU A 238 -24.78 11.27 21.43
CA GLU A 238 -23.86 10.15 21.60
C GLU A 238 -24.23 9.04 20.61
N LEU A 239 -23.22 8.48 19.94
CA LEU A 239 -23.36 7.34 19.05
C LEU A 239 -22.63 6.14 19.65
N LEU A 240 -23.33 5.01 19.76
CA LEU A 240 -22.74 3.71 20.03
C LEU A 240 -22.89 2.83 18.79
N VAL A 241 -21.77 2.45 18.17
CA VAL A 241 -21.81 1.59 16.99
C VAL A 241 -21.82 0.12 17.43
N HIS A 242 -22.89 -0.58 17.09
CA HIS A 242 -23.02 -2.02 17.31
C HIS A 242 -22.51 -2.82 16.11
N GLY A 243 -21.99 -4.02 16.37
CA GLY A 243 -21.53 -4.96 15.34
C GLY A 243 -20.07 -5.36 15.49
N ARG A 244 -19.63 -6.25 14.60
CA ARG A 244 -18.23 -6.67 14.53
C ARG A 244 -17.46 -5.72 13.62
N HIS A 245 -16.55 -4.96 14.19
CA HIS A 245 -15.61 -4.10 13.47
C HIS A 245 -14.21 -4.65 13.57
N ASP A 246 -13.38 -4.29 12.61
CA ASP A 246 -11.99 -4.72 12.61
C ASP A 246 -11.21 -3.95 13.69
N PRO A 247 -10.60 -4.62 14.69
CA PRO A 247 -9.76 -3.94 15.68
C PRO A 247 -8.46 -3.40 15.06
N CYS A 248 -8.01 -3.90 13.90
CA CYS A 248 -6.86 -3.37 13.18
C CYS A 248 -6.94 -3.70 11.67
N VAL A 249 -7.07 -2.68 10.82
CA VAL A 249 -7.20 -2.88 9.36
C VAL A 249 -5.90 -3.24 8.65
N ALA A 250 -4.73 -3.04 9.28
CA ALA A 250 -3.43 -3.18 8.61
C ALA A 250 -3.20 -4.59 8.00
N PRO A 251 -3.51 -5.72 8.69
CA PRO A 251 -3.38 -7.05 8.09
C PRO A 251 -4.25 -7.23 6.84
N ARG A 252 -5.47 -6.67 6.83
CA ARG A 252 -6.35 -6.73 5.64
C ARG A 252 -5.91 -5.80 4.52
N ALA A 253 -5.14 -4.76 4.83
CA ALA A 253 -4.63 -3.81 3.85
C ALA A 253 -3.46 -4.40 3.06
N VAL A 254 -2.72 -5.38 3.59
CA VAL A 254 -1.58 -6.05 2.92
C VAL A 254 -1.88 -6.40 1.45
N PRO A 255 -2.87 -7.25 1.12
CA PRO A 255 -3.12 -7.62 -0.28
C PRO A 255 -3.64 -6.43 -1.13
N VAL A 256 -4.24 -5.42 -0.50
CA VAL A 256 -4.71 -4.21 -1.21
C VAL A 256 -3.54 -3.32 -1.58
N VAL A 257 -2.57 -3.13 -0.69
CA VAL A 257 -1.33 -2.37 -0.95
C VAL A 257 -0.56 -3.04 -2.07
N GLU A 258 -0.34 -4.35 -2.00
CA GLU A 258 0.34 -5.09 -3.06
C GLU A 258 -0.37 -4.93 -4.42
N ALA A 259 -1.70 -5.00 -4.44
CA ALA A 259 -2.49 -4.82 -5.65
C ALA A 259 -2.34 -3.42 -6.24
N MET A 260 -2.41 -2.38 -5.41
CA MET A 260 -2.25 -1.00 -5.86
C MET A 260 -0.85 -0.73 -6.41
N VAL A 261 0.19 -1.26 -5.77
CA VAL A 261 1.58 -1.16 -6.24
C VAL A 261 1.74 -1.89 -7.57
N ALA A 262 1.23 -3.12 -7.69
CA ALA A 262 1.30 -3.88 -8.94
C ALA A 262 0.58 -3.17 -10.10
N LEU A 263 -0.57 -2.56 -9.84
CA LEU A 263 -1.31 -1.80 -10.86
C LEU A 263 -0.53 -0.59 -11.36
N VAL A 264 0.10 0.18 -10.46
CA VAL A 264 0.96 1.31 -10.85
C VAL A 264 2.15 0.83 -11.68
N LEU A 265 2.82 -0.25 -11.26
CA LEU A 265 3.96 -0.76 -12.00
C LEU A 265 3.59 -1.24 -13.41
N VAL A 266 2.42 -1.87 -13.59
CA VAL A 266 1.95 -2.24 -14.93
C VAL A 266 1.63 -1.01 -15.78
N ASP A 267 0.98 0.00 -15.21
CA ASP A 267 0.67 1.24 -15.92
C ASP A 267 1.95 1.95 -16.39
N GLN A 268 2.93 2.08 -15.50
CA GLN A 268 4.23 2.67 -15.81
C GLN A 268 5.04 1.82 -16.79
N LEU A 269 4.92 0.49 -16.73
CA LEU A 269 5.54 -0.41 -17.70
C LEU A 269 4.94 -0.23 -19.11
N MET A 270 3.62 -0.10 -19.22
CA MET A 270 2.95 0.16 -20.49
C MET A 270 3.32 1.53 -21.05
N ALA A 271 3.40 2.56 -20.19
CA ALA A 271 3.88 3.89 -20.57
C ALA A 271 5.33 3.86 -21.08
N GLN A 272 6.23 3.20 -20.34
CA GLN A 272 7.62 3.00 -20.74
C GLN A 272 7.73 2.34 -22.11
N TYR A 273 6.96 1.27 -22.34
CA TYR A 273 6.97 0.58 -23.63
C TYR A 273 6.52 1.51 -24.77
N ALA A 274 5.43 2.25 -24.59
CA ALA A 274 4.90 3.15 -25.59
C ALA A 274 5.83 4.33 -25.90
N GLN A 275 6.52 4.87 -24.89
CA GLN A 275 7.34 6.08 -25.02
C GLN A 275 8.78 5.78 -25.43
N CYS A 276 9.38 4.74 -24.87
CA CYS A 276 10.83 4.51 -24.96
C CYS A 276 11.22 3.35 -25.88
N ASN A 277 10.30 2.45 -26.22
CA ASN A 277 10.59 1.31 -27.10
C ASN A 277 9.97 1.46 -28.50
N LEU A 278 9.43 2.62 -28.83
CA LEU A 278 9.00 2.94 -30.21
C LEU A 278 10.20 3.08 -31.16
N PHE A 279 11.36 3.48 -30.64
CA PHE A 279 12.61 3.60 -31.37
C PHE A 279 13.68 2.67 -30.77
N PRO A 280 14.75 2.34 -31.51
CA PRO A 280 15.85 1.55 -30.97
C PRO A 280 16.42 2.18 -29.69
N ILE A 281 16.56 1.36 -28.65
CA ILE A 281 17.18 1.77 -27.39
C ILE A 281 18.70 1.79 -27.50
N ASN A 282 19.36 2.59 -26.66
CA ASN A 282 20.81 2.52 -26.49
C ASN A 282 21.16 1.36 -25.56
N ALA A 283 21.51 0.20 -26.12
CA ALA A 283 21.84 -1.01 -25.37
C ALA A 283 23.10 -0.89 -24.49
N GLU A 284 23.92 0.16 -24.64
CA GLU A 284 25.05 0.42 -23.72
C GLU A 284 24.57 0.96 -22.37
N LEU A 285 23.40 1.61 -22.33
CA LEU A 285 22.88 2.32 -21.16
C LEU A 285 21.49 1.84 -20.71
N GLN A 286 20.74 1.22 -21.61
CA GLN A 286 19.34 0.84 -21.41
C GLN A 286 19.19 -0.68 -21.53
N GLU A 287 18.44 -1.27 -20.60
CA GLU A 287 18.06 -2.68 -20.66
C GLU A 287 16.75 -2.83 -21.47
N PRO A 288 16.69 -3.75 -22.45
CA PRO A 288 15.45 -3.99 -23.18
C PRO A 288 14.39 -4.59 -22.26
N LEU A 289 13.14 -4.12 -22.40
CA LEU A 289 12.01 -4.81 -21.80
C LEU A 289 11.84 -6.16 -22.50
N SER A 290 12.21 -7.25 -21.82
CA SER A 290 11.98 -8.60 -22.31
C SER A 290 10.49 -8.92 -22.22
N LEU A 291 9.75 -8.49 -23.24
CA LEU A 291 8.38 -8.90 -23.44
C LEU A 291 8.42 -10.36 -23.90
N GLY A 292 8.26 -11.31 -22.98
CA GLY A 292 8.19 -12.76 -23.26
C GLY A 292 7.01 -13.19 -24.17
N PHE A 293 6.46 -12.27 -24.96
CA PHE A 293 5.56 -12.57 -26.06
C PHE A 293 6.39 -13.03 -27.26
N PRO A 294 5.96 -14.07 -28.01
CA PRO A 294 6.53 -14.35 -29.31
C PRO A 294 6.45 -13.08 -30.16
N ASN A 295 7.59 -12.67 -30.74
CA ASN A 295 7.79 -11.47 -31.54
C ASN A 295 6.49 -10.96 -32.20
N PHE A 296 5.92 -9.88 -31.67
CA PHE A 296 5.12 -9.01 -32.52
C PHE A 296 6.13 -8.30 -33.42
N GLU A 297 6.27 -8.78 -34.65
CA GLU A 297 6.96 -8.02 -35.69
C GLU A 297 6.32 -6.63 -35.74
N PRO A 298 7.08 -5.55 -35.50
CA PRO A 298 6.55 -4.21 -35.68
C PRO A 298 6.09 -4.09 -37.13
N ALA A 299 4.84 -3.68 -37.34
CA ALA A 299 4.33 -3.40 -38.66
C ALA A 299 5.29 -2.40 -39.31
N MET A 300 6.02 -2.85 -40.34
CA MET A 300 6.86 -1.96 -41.14
C MET A 300 5.95 -0.87 -41.71
N ILE A 301 6.24 0.38 -41.33
CA ILE A 301 5.64 1.58 -41.94
C ILE A 301 6.31 1.79 -43.29
#